data_AF-A0A6B3FET2-F1
#
_entry.id   AF-A0A6B3FET2-F1
#
_cell.length_a   1.000
_cell.length_b   1.000
_cell.length_c   1.000
_cell.angle_alpha   90.00
_cell.angle_beta   90.00
_cell.angle_gamma   90.00
#
_symmetry.space_group_name_H-M   'P 1'
#
loop_
_entity.id
_entity.type
_entity.pdbx_description
1 polymer ?
#
loop_
_entity_poly.entity_id
_entity_poly.type
_entity_poly.pdbx_seq_one_letter_code
_entity_poly.pdbx_strand_id
1 'polypeptide(L)'
;NPPSGGPAGSEATGWVQERANRIVADGLKDVRRVPYTRALAADTTERYDFLGTYVDDLPTVVDLAAVRAAGVRIGADPLGGASVAYWGRIAERHGLDLTVVNPHTDPTWRFMTLDWDGK
;
A
#
# COMPACT_ATOMS: atom_id res chain seq x y z
N ASN A 1 -11.78 1.86 3.30
CA ASN A 1 -12.57 2.18 2.10
C ASN A 1 -13.94 1.52 2.23
N PRO A 2 -15.05 2.17 1.83
CA PRO A 2 -16.36 1.52 1.68
C PRO A 2 -16.29 0.31 0.71
N PRO A 3 -17.34 -0.56 0.66
CA PRO A 3 -17.38 -1.72 -0.22
C PRO A 3 -17.21 -1.44 -1.72
N SER A 4 -17.39 -0.19 -2.15
CA SER A 4 -17.10 0.25 -3.52
C SER A 4 -15.61 0.30 -3.86
N GLY A 5 -14.71 0.18 -2.88
CA GLY A 5 -13.26 0.22 -3.06
C GLY A 5 -12.63 1.62 -3.12
N GLY A 6 -13.42 2.66 -3.38
CA GLY A 6 -12.96 4.06 -3.41
C GLY A 6 -12.82 4.73 -2.03
N PRO A 7 -12.41 6.00 -1.98
CA PRO A 7 -12.41 6.78 -0.74
C PRO A 7 -13.80 6.87 -0.11
N ALA A 8 -13.85 6.93 1.23
CA ALA A 8 -15.11 7.15 1.94
C ALA A 8 -15.63 8.57 1.70
N GLY A 9 -16.94 8.70 1.43
CA GLY A 9 -17.60 10.00 1.29
C GLY A 9 -17.72 10.76 2.62
N SER A 10 -18.03 12.05 2.54
CA SER A 10 -18.10 12.98 3.69
C SER A 10 -19.11 12.57 4.75
N GLU A 11 -20.22 11.92 4.37
CA GLU A 11 -21.20 11.38 5.32
C GLU A 11 -20.54 10.37 6.28
N ALA A 12 -19.79 9.42 5.73
CA ALA A 12 -19.11 8.40 6.52
C ALA A 12 -17.92 9.00 7.30
N THR A 13 -17.09 9.80 6.65
CA THR A 13 -15.89 10.36 7.30
C THR A 13 -16.24 11.36 8.39
N GLY A 14 -17.29 12.17 8.21
CA GLY A 14 -17.80 13.11 9.21
C GLY A 14 -18.29 12.39 10.46
N TRP A 15 -19.10 11.35 10.30
CA TRP A 15 -19.56 10.54 11.44
C TRP A 15 -18.40 9.86 12.18
N VAL A 16 -17.46 9.26 11.45
CA VAL A 16 -16.27 8.61 12.06
C VAL A 16 -15.45 9.62 12.85
N GLN A 17 -15.19 10.80 12.28
CA GLN A 17 -14.45 11.87 12.93
C GLN A 17 -15.13 12.32 14.22
N GLU A 18 -16.42 12.63 14.18
CA GLU A 18 -17.18 13.07 15.37
C GLU A 18 -17.18 12.00 16.46
N ARG A 19 -17.41 10.74 16.09
CA ARG A 19 -17.41 9.64 17.06
C ARG A 19 -16.03 9.42 17.67
N ALA A 20 -14.97 9.44 16.88
CA ALA A 20 -13.60 9.30 17.37
C ALA A 20 -13.25 10.40 18.37
N ASN A 21 -13.58 11.66 18.06
CA ASN A 21 -13.34 12.79 18.96
C ASN A 21 -14.07 12.64 20.30
N ARG A 22 -15.33 12.18 20.29
CA ARG A 22 -16.08 11.89 21.53
C ARG A 22 -15.41 10.79 22.36
N ILE A 23 -15.00 9.68 21.73
CA ILE A 23 -14.30 8.59 22.41
C ILE A 23 -13.00 9.09 23.06
N VAL A 24 -12.24 9.96 22.38
CA VAL A 24 -11.03 10.59 22.92
C VAL A 24 -11.36 11.48 24.12
N ALA A 25 -12.37 12.35 24.00
CA ALA A 25 -12.80 13.26 25.07
C ALA A 25 -13.28 12.50 26.32
N ASP A 26 -13.92 11.35 26.14
CA ASP A 26 -14.40 10.49 27.22
C ASP A 26 -13.31 9.60 27.84
N GLY A 27 -12.05 9.78 27.42
CA GLY A 27 -10.90 9.07 27.97
C GLY A 27 -10.74 7.65 27.43
N LEU A 28 -11.11 7.40 26.18
CA LEU A 28 -10.98 6.12 25.46
C LEU A 28 -11.73 4.93 26.08
N LYS A 29 -12.68 5.18 27.00
CA LYS A 29 -13.43 4.13 27.72
C LYS A 29 -14.17 3.17 26.80
N ASP A 30 -14.60 3.65 25.63
CA ASP A 30 -15.32 2.87 24.63
C ASP A 30 -14.39 2.02 23.74
N VAL A 31 -13.07 2.22 23.79
CA VAL A 31 -12.11 1.50 22.94
C VAL A 31 -11.89 0.09 23.48
N ARG A 32 -12.36 -0.92 22.73
CA ARG A 32 -12.10 -2.33 23.02
C ARG A 32 -10.73 -2.71 22.48
N ARG A 33 -9.84 -3.20 23.35
CA ARG A 33 -8.45 -3.55 23.00
C ARG A 33 -8.12 -4.96 23.43
N VAL A 34 -7.31 -5.64 22.64
CA VAL A 34 -6.65 -6.91 23.00
C VAL A 34 -5.15 -6.80 22.70
N PRO A 35 -4.28 -7.57 23.39
CA PRO A 35 -2.86 -7.60 23.07
C PRO A 35 -2.61 -8.03 21.62
N TYR A 36 -1.59 -7.45 20.98
CA TYR A 36 -1.26 -7.69 19.57
C TYR A 36 -1.10 -9.18 19.23
N THR A 37 -0.43 -9.94 20.09
CA THR A 37 -0.24 -11.39 19.91
C THR A 37 -1.56 -12.16 19.93
N ARG A 38 -2.54 -11.75 20.74
CA ARG A 38 -3.88 -12.34 20.75
C ARG A 38 -4.68 -11.92 19.50
N ALA A 39 -4.53 -10.67 19.04
CA ALA A 39 -5.18 -10.22 17.81
C ALA A 39 -4.73 -11.02 16.59
N LEU A 40 -3.42 -11.25 16.45
CA LEU A 40 -2.87 -12.05 15.34
C LEU A 40 -3.31 -13.51 15.33
N ALA A 41 -3.70 -14.05 16.49
CA ALA A 41 -4.17 -15.43 16.64
C ALA A 41 -5.70 -15.55 16.66
N ALA A 42 -6.43 -14.44 16.50
CA ALA A 42 -7.89 -14.46 16.50
C ALA A 42 -8.44 -14.97 15.17
N ASP A 43 -9.54 -15.72 15.21
CA ASP A 43 -10.22 -16.25 14.01
C ASP A 43 -10.71 -15.15 13.05
N THR A 44 -10.79 -13.89 13.52
CA THR A 44 -11.15 -12.72 12.72
C THR A 44 -9.97 -12.10 11.96
N THR A 45 -8.77 -12.68 12.06
CA THR A 45 -7.55 -12.09 11.50
C THR A 45 -6.79 -13.13 10.70
N GLU A 46 -6.69 -12.88 9.40
CA GLU A 46 -6.07 -13.78 8.44
C GLU A 46 -4.90 -13.09 7.73
N ARG A 47 -3.96 -13.91 7.23
CA ARG A 47 -2.92 -13.43 6.31
C ARG A 47 -3.41 -13.59 4.89
N TYR A 48 -3.15 -12.59 4.07
CA TYR A 48 -3.50 -12.58 2.66
C TYR A 48 -2.33 -12.06 1.83
N ASP A 49 -2.02 -12.74 0.73
CA ASP A 49 -0.97 -12.31 -0.20
C ASP A 49 -1.50 -11.23 -1.15
N PHE A 50 -1.59 -10.00 -0.63
CA PHE A 50 -2.01 -8.83 -1.41
C PHE A 50 -1.07 -8.52 -2.57
N LEU A 51 0.22 -8.79 -2.40
CA LEU A 51 1.24 -8.47 -3.39
C LEU A 51 1.14 -9.46 -4.54
N GLY A 52 1.21 -10.76 -4.26
CA GLY A 52 1.13 -11.80 -5.28
C GLY A 52 -0.18 -11.75 -6.05
N THR A 53 -1.31 -11.65 -5.35
CA THR A 53 -2.62 -11.59 -6.02
C THR A 53 -2.75 -10.38 -6.94
N TYR A 54 -2.37 -9.19 -6.45
CA TYR A 54 -2.42 -7.98 -7.26
C TYR A 54 -1.52 -8.08 -8.50
N VAL A 55 -0.28 -8.56 -8.34
CA VAL A 55 0.67 -8.70 -9.45
C VAL A 55 0.16 -9.70 -10.48
N ASP A 56 -0.42 -10.81 -10.03
CA ASP A 56 -0.94 -11.87 -10.91
C ASP A 56 -2.15 -11.41 -11.72
N ASP A 57 -2.96 -10.49 -11.19
CA ASP A 57 -4.14 -9.95 -11.85
C ASP A 57 -3.84 -8.80 -12.84
N LEU A 58 -2.65 -8.20 -12.81
CA LEU A 58 -2.31 -7.07 -13.70
C LEU A 58 -2.56 -7.33 -15.21
N PRO A 59 -2.31 -8.53 -15.78
CA PRO A 59 -2.63 -8.81 -17.17
C PRO A 59 -4.11 -8.65 -17.55
N THR A 60 -5.02 -8.65 -16.57
CA THR A 60 -6.46 -8.46 -16.81
C THR A 60 -6.82 -7.00 -17.11
N VAL A 61 -5.94 -6.05 -16.77
CA VAL A 61 -6.16 -4.61 -16.92
C VAL A 61 -5.10 -3.91 -17.80
N VAL A 62 -3.92 -4.53 -17.98
CA VAL A 62 -2.82 -3.99 -18.78
C VAL A 62 -2.21 -5.10 -19.65
N ASP A 63 -1.95 -4.82 -20.93
CA ASP A 63 -1.28 -5.77 -21.82
C ASP A 63 0.24 -5.85 -21.56
N LEU A 64 0.62 -6.63 -20.54
CA LEU A 64 2.02 -6.85 -20.18
C LEU A 64 2.76 -7.72 -21.20
N ALA A 65 2.05 -8.47 -22.05
CA ALA A 65 2.67 -9.24 -23.11
C ALA A 65 3.21 -8.33 -24.22
N ALA A 66 2.44 -7.30 -24.61
CA ALA A 66 2.88 -6.27 -25.54
C ALA A 66 4.07 -5.47 -25.01
N VAL A 67 4.04 -5.06 -23.73
CA VAL A 67 5.17 -4.34 -23.10
C VAL A 67 6.45 -5.19 -23.14
N ARG A 68 6.35 -6.46 -22.77
CA ARG A 68 7.47 -7.40 -22.84
C ARG A 68 7.98 -7.56 -24.28
N ALA A 69 7.09 -7.78 -25.24
CA ALA A 69 7.44 -7.99 -26.65
C ALA A 69 8.10 -6.76 -27.28
N ALA A 70 7.73 -5.54 -26.84
CA ALA A 70 8.35 -4.31 -27.28
C ALA A 70 9.80 -4.15 -26.81
N GLY A 71 10.25 -4.91 -25.80
CA GLY A 71 11.64 -4.88 -25.33
C GLY A 71 12.06 -3.52 -24.75
N VAL A 72 11.11 -2.77 -24.20
CA VAL A 72 11.39 -1.47 -23.57
C VAL A 72 12.16 -1.66 -22.27
N ARG A 73 13.14 -0.78 -22.02
CA ARG A 73 13.89 -0.73 -20.76
C ARG A 73 13.21 0.26 -19.82
N ILE A 74 12.85 -0.20 -18.63
CA ILE A 74 12.04 0.56 -17.66
C ILE A 74 12.87 0.79 -16.39
N GLY A 75 12.89 2.02 -15.90
CA GLY A 75 13.38 2.36 -14.57
C GLY A 75 12.21 2.71 -13.65
N ALA A 76 12.17 2.12 -12.45
CA ALA A 76 11.19 2.45 -11.42
C ALA A 76 11.90 2.90 -10.14
N ASP A 77 11.64 4.14 -9.72
CA ASP A 77 11.99 4.59 -8.37
C ASP A 77 10.74 4.52 -7.48
N PRO A 78 10.68 3.59 -6.52
CA PRO A 78 9.55 3.45 -5.61
C PRO A 78 9.53 4.51 -4.51
N LEU A 79 10.59 5.34 -4.41
CA LEU A 79 10.75 6.40 -3.41
C LEU A 79 10.53 5.90 -1.98
N GLY A 80 10.89 4.64 -1.68
CA GLY A 80 10.71 4.02 -0.36
C GLY A 80 9.26 3.88 0.13
N GLY A 81 8.28 4.01 -0.76
CA GLY A 81 6.86 3.83 -0.43
C GLY A 81 6.44 2.36 -0.25
N ALA A 82 5.14 2.15 -0.05
CA ALA A 82 4.57 0.79 0.10
C ALA A 82 4.72 -0.10 -1.16
N SER A 83 5.06 0.49 -2.32
CA SER A 83 5.19 -0.18 -3.61
C SER A 83 6.59 -0.74 -3.89
N VAL A 84 7.58 -0.57 -2.99
CA VAL A 84 8.97 -1.01 -3.22
C VAL A 84 9.04 -2.49 -3.65
N ALA A 85 8.31 -3.36 -2.94
CA ALA A 85 8.30 -4.79 -3.25
C ALA A 85 7.46 -5.13 -4.51
N TYR A 86 6.52 -4.27 -4.89
CA TYR A 86 5.63 -4.52 -6.03
C TYR A 86 6.40 -4.44 -7.35
N TRP A 87 7.21 -3.40 -7.57
CA TRP A 87 7.91 -3.22 -8.84
C TRP A 87 8.85 -4.38 -9.19
N GLY A 88 9.65 -4.83 -8.21
CA GLY A 88 10.50 -6.00 -8.37
C GLY A 88 9.69 -7.25 -8.71
N ARG A 89 8.60 -7.50 -7.97
CA ARG A 89 7.74 -8.66 -8.25
C ARG A 89 7.07 -8.59 -9.62
N ILE A 90 6.64 -7.41 -10.06
CA ILE A 90 6.05 -7.22 -11.40
C ILE A 90 7.07 -7.57 -12.48
N ALA A 91 8.31 -7.08 -12.34
CA ALA A 91 9.40 -7.38 -13.27
C ALA A 91 9.65 -8.88 -13.37
N GLU A 92 9.81 -9.55 -12.22
CA GLU A 92 10.06 -10.98 -12.12
C GLU A 92 8.88 -11.83 -12.65
N ARG A 93 7.65 -11.51 -12.22
CA ARG A 93 6.47 -12.32 -12.54
C ARG A 93 6.12 -12.25 -14.02
N HIS A 94 6.31 -11.10 -14.66
CA HIS A 94 5.87 -10.85 -16.03
C HIS A 94 7.01 -10.78 -17.05
N GLY A 95 8.25 -10.94 -16.60
CA GLY A 95 9.45 -10.99 -17.44
C GLY A 95 9.72 -9.66 -18.15
N LEU A 96 9.63 -8.54 -17.41
CA LEU A 96 9.88 -7.20 -17.95
C LEU A 96 11.33 -6.79 -17.70
N ASP A 97 11.94 -6.08 -18.66
CA ASP A 97 13.23 -5.39 -18.46
C ASP A 97 12.98 -4.11 -17.63
N LEU A 98 12.69 -4.32 -16.35
CA LEU A 98 12.39 -3.28 -15.37
C LEU A 98 13.40 -3.34 -14.23
N THR A 99 14.10 -2.23 -14.04
CA THR A 99 15.06 -2.05 -12.94
C THR A 99 14.48 -1.16 -11.86
N VAL A 100 14.45 -1.65 -10.62
CA VAL A 100 14.17 -0.82 -9.44
C VAL A 100 15.45 -0.05 -9.10
N VAL A 101 15.46 1.25 -9.36
CA VAL A 101 16.71 2.06 -9.28
C VAL A 101 17.07 2.43 -7.85
N ASN A 102 16.11 2.39 -6.93
CA ASN A 102 16.30 2.65 -5.50
C ASN A 102 15.39 1.72 -4.66
N PRO A 103 15.88 0.54 -4.24
CA PRO A 103 15.06 -0.45 -3.52
C PRO A 103 14.96 -0.16 -2.00
N HIS A 104 15.38 1.00 -1.52
CA HIS A 104 15.49 1.27 -0.09
C HIS A 104 14.17 1.68 0.54
N THR A 105 13.87 1.11 1.71
CA THR A 105 12.86 1.61 2.65
C THR A 105 13.55 2.13 3.90
N ASP A 106 13.39 3.40 4.22
CA ASP A 106 13.94 4.02 5.42
C ASP A 106 12.91 5.03 5.95
N PRO A 107 12.45 4.91 7.22
CA PRO A 107 11.45 5.82 7.79
C PRO A 107 11.95 7.27 7.94
N THR A 108 13.25 7.52 7.78
CA THR A 108 13.83 8.88 7.72
C THR A 108 13.82 9.49 6.33
N TRP A 109 13.53 8.70 5.28
CA TRP A 109 13.51 9.15 3.88
C TRP A 109 14.83 9.77 3.39
N ARG A 110 15.96 9.43 4.02
CA ARG A 110 17.28 10.01 3.74
C ARG A 110 17.82 9.81 2.32
N PHE A 111 17.18 8.97 1.52
CA PHE A 111 17.52 8.73 0.11
C PHE A 111 16.82 9.72 -0.85
N MET A 112 15.88 10.53 -0.35
CA MET A 112 15.17 11.53 -1.15
C MET A 112 16.02 12.78 -1.35
N THR A 113 15.88 13.38 -2.53
CA THR A 113 16.25 14.78 -2.72
C THR A 113 15.18 15.67 -2.09
N LEU A 114 15.57 16.82 -1.54
CA LEU A 114 14.62 17.80 -1.04
C LEU A 114 13.70 18.28 -2.17
N ASP A 115 12.44 18.50 -1.84
CA ASP A 115 11.46 19.13 -2.71
C ASP A 115 11.79 20.63 -2.88
N TRP A 116 11.02 21.31 -3.74
CA TRP A 116 11.24 22.71 -4.09
C TRP A 116 11.24 23.68 -2.89
N ASP A 117 10.57 23.34 -1.78
CA ASP A 117 10.53 24.14 -0.55
C ASP A 117 11.64 23.78 0.44
N GLY A 118 12.56 22.89 0.06
CA GLY A 118 13.65 22.41 0.88
C GLY A 118 13.24 21.37 1.93
N LYS A 119 12.06 20.75 1.79
CA LYS A 119 11.57 19.67 2.67
C LYS A 119 11.55 18.30 1.99
#